data_AF-A0A1Q7ZHC4-F1
#
_entry.id   AF-A0A1Q7ZHC4-F1
#
_cell.length_a   1.000
_cell.length_b   1.000
_cell.length_c   1.000
_cell.angle_alpha   90.00
_cell.angle_beta   90.00
_cell.angle_gamma   90.00
#
_symmetry.space_group_name_H-M   'P 1'
#
loop_
_entity.id
_entity.type
_entity.pdbx_description
1 polymer ?
#
loop_
_entity_poly.entity_id
_entity_poly.type
_entity_poly.pdbx_seq_one_letter_code
_entity_poly.pdbx_strand_id
1 'polypeptide(L)'
;MPAGVLVLFATASLIDPSRAQPGPPPDFEHDVKASFVYTVAKFVEWPDRAFERPGSPLVFEVLGEDPLEEALERAARGKTVNGHPVEVLKAGDPRDLSPCHVLYIGRSEAGHLRSVLDRVRGATVLTVGELEPRTAG
;
A
#
# COMPACT_ATOMS: atom_id res chain seq x y z
N MET A 1 5.42 36.97 -69.47
CA MET A 1 5.93 37.44 -68.16
C MET A 1 4.90 37.02 -67.11
N PRO A 2 5.17 36.03 -66.24
CA PRO A 2 4.16 35.46 -65.34
C PRO A 2 3.95 36.32 -64.09
N ALA A 3 2.68 36.48 -63.70
CA ALA A 3 2.26 37.10 -62.45
C ALA A 3 2.69 36.22 -61.26
N GLY A 4 3.49 36.79 -60.35
CA GLY A 4 3.91 36.12 -59.12
C GLY A 4 2.82 36.18 -58.06
N VAL A 5 2.31 35.03 -57.66
CA VAL A 5 1.44 34.88 -56.49
C VAL A 5 2.33 34.77 -55.26
N LEU A 6 2.25 35.75 -54.36
CA LEU A 6 2.93 35.75 -53.08
C LEU A 6 2.06 34.99 -52.07
N VAL A 7 2.45 33.76 -51.70
CA VAL A 7 1.80 32.99 -50.63
C VAL A 7 2.50 33.31 -49.31
N LEU A 8 1.87 34.11 -48.45
CA LEU A 8 2.29 34.29 -47.07
C LEU A 8 1.92 33.05 -46.25
N PHE A 9 2.90 32.25 -45.87
CA PHE A 9 2.74 31.26 -44.80
C PHE A 9 2.81 31.97 -43.45
N ALA A 10 1.65 32.33 -42.89
CA ALA A 10 1.56 32.69 -41.49
C ALA A 10 1.77 31.42 -40.65
N THR A 11 2.99 31.19 -40.15
CA THR A 11 3.23 30.18 -39.12
C THR A 11 2.63 30.69 -37.83
N ALA A 12 1.33 30.45 -37.64
CA ALA A 12 0.72 30.58 -36.33
C ALA A 12 1.38 29.54 -35.43
N SER A 13 2.38 29.96 -34.65
CA SER A 13 2.86 29.18 -33.51
C SER A 13 1.65 28.94 -32.62
N LEU A 14 1.13 27.71 -32.67
CA LEU A 14 0.19 27.20 -31.68
C LEU A 14 0.95 27.27 -30.36
N ILE A 15 0.68 28.31 -29.57
CA ILE A 15 1.03 28.36 -28.17
C ILE A 15 0.23 27.21 -27.55
N ASP A 16 0.84 26.03 -27.47
CA ASP A 16 0.25 24.87 -26.83
C ASP A 16 0.08 25.27 -25.35
N PRO A 17 -1.16 25.46 -24.85
CA PRO A 17 -1.34 25.76 -23.45
C PRO A 17 -0.78 24.57 -22.69
N SER A 18 0.32 24.81 -21.96
CA SER A 18 1.02 23.82 -21.14
C SER A 18 0.00 22.85 -20.54
N ARG A 19 -0.11 21.64 -21.09
CA ARG A 19 -1.02 20.62 -20.57
C ARG A 19 -0.44 20.20 -19.22
N ALA A 20 -0.91 20.81 -18.14
CA ALA A 20 -0.71 20.27 -16.81
C ALA A 20 -1.32 18.87 -16.82
N GLN A 21 -0.49 17.83 -16.70
CA GLN A 21 -0.99 16.49 -16.51
C GLN A 21 -1.74 16.47 -15.17
N PRO A 22 -2.99 15.94 -15.13
CA PRO A 22 -3.65 15.70 -13.86
C PRO A 22 -2.73 14.84 -12.99
N GLY A 23 -2.51 15.26 -11.75
CA GLY A 23 -1.81 14.44 -10.78
C GLY A 23 -2.54 13.11 -10.56
N PRO A 24 -1.88 12.12 -9.93
CA PRO A 24 -2.54 10.90 -9.52
C PRO A 24 -3.79 11.20 -8.67
N PRO A 25 -4.82 10.35 -8.72
CA PRO A 25 -5.99 10.50 -7.84
C PRO A 25 -5.57 10.41 -6.36
N PRO A 26 -6.38 10.97 -5.43
CA PRO A 26 -6.02 11.06 -4.01
C PRO A 26 -5.58 9.74 -3.36
N ASP A 27 -6.16 8.61 -3.79
CA ASP A 27 -5.91 7.29 -3.20
C ASP A 27 -4.80 6.48 -3.89
N PHE A 28 -4.20 7.01 -4.96
CA PHE A 28 -3.25 6.28 -5.79
C PHE A 28 -2.07 5.71 -5.00
N GLU A 29 -1.52 6.50 -4.08
CA GLU A 29 -0.40 6.08 -3.25
C GLU A 29 -0.78 4.91 -2.33
N HIS A 30 -1.94 4.97 -1.69
CA HIS A 30 -2.46 3.92 -0.81
C HIS A 30 -2.76 2.64 -1.62
N ASP A 31 -3.35 2.75 -2.81
CA ASP A 31 -3.63 1.60 -3.67
C ASP A 31 -2.34 0.89 -4.12
N VAL A 32 -1.29 1.65 -4.42
CA VAL A 32 0.04 1.11 -4.76
C VAL A 32 0.66 0.41 -3.55
N LYS A 33 0.65 1.05 -2.37
CA LYS A 33 1.16 0.47 -1.12
C LYS A 33 0.41 -0.80 -0.72
N ALA A 34 -0.91 -0.79 -0.79
CA ALA A 34 -1.75 -1.95 -0.48
C ALA A 34 -1.47 -3.13 -1.42
N SER A 35 -1.34 -2.83 -2.71
CA SER A 35 -0.96 -3.83 -3.71
C SER A 35 0.43 -4.41 -3.43
N PHE A 36 1.38 -3.58 -2.96
CA PHE A 36 2.71 -4.03 -2.56
C PHE A 36 2.63 -4.96 -1.33
N VAL A 37 1.98 -4.54 -0.24
CA VAL A 37 1.83 -5.34 0.99
C VAL A 37 1.19 -6.69 0.70
N TYR A 38 0.09 -6.69 -0.05
CA TYR A 38 -0.57 -7.92 -0.50
C TYR A 38 0.38 -8.81 -1.32
N THR A 39 1.11 -8.22 -2.27
CA THR A 39 2.05 -8.95 -3.13
C THR A 39 3.17 -9.61 -2.33
N VAL A 40 3.79 -8.90 -1.39
CA VAL A 40 4.87 -9.44 -0.56
C VAL A 40 4.37 -10.66 0.24
N ALA A 41 3.17 -10.58 0.81
CA ALA A 41 2.58 -11.69 1.56
C ALA A 41 2.38 -12.97 0.71
N LYS A 42 2.20 -12.85 -0.62
CA LYS A 42 2.12 -14.00 -1.54
C LYS A 42 3.45 -14.71 -1.74
N PHE A 43 4.56 -14.04 -1.50
CA PHE A 43 5.90 -14.59 -1.64
C PHE A 43 6.47 -15.11 -0.32
N VAL A 44 5.73 -14.95 0.78
CA VAL A 44 6.08 -15.55 2.08
C VAL A 44 5.59 -16.99 2.11
N GLU A 45 6.47 -17.88 2.58
CA GLU A 45 6.10 -19.24 2.95
C GLU A 45 5.49 -19.23 4.35
N TRP A 46 4.19 -19.52 4.43
CA TRP A 46 3.45 -19.59 5.69
C TRP A 46 3.42 -21.03 6.19
N PRO A 47 4.06 -21.34 7.33
CA PRO A 47 4.01 -22.70 7.87
C PRO A 47 2.62 -23.01 8.40
N ASP A 48 2.20 -24.28 8.38
CA ASP A 48 0.86 -24.70 8.84
C ASP A 48 0.54 -24.21 10.26
N ARG A 49 1.55 -24.16 11.15
CA ARG A 49 1.43 -23.66 12.53
C ARG A 49 1.08 -22.17 12.65
N ALA A 50 1.14 -21.40 11.55
CA ALA A 50 0.73 -20.01 11.54
C ALA A 50 -0.80 -19.88 11.56
N PHE A 51 -1.51 -20.90 11.08
CA PHE A 51 -2.96 -20.92 10.99
C PHE A 51 -3.57 -21.76 12.11
N GLU A 52 -4.73 -21.34 12.60
CA GLU A 52 -5.47 -22.15 13.59
C GLU A 52 -5.87 -23.52 13.03
N ARG A 53 -6.35 -23.55 11.79
CA ARG A 53 -6.86 -24.73 11.08
C ARG A 53 -6.63 -24.59 9.57
N PRO A 54 -6.65 -25.70 8.81
CA PRO A 54 -6.62 -25.65 7.35
C PRO A 54 -7.76 -24.79 6.79
N GLY A 55 -7.43 -23.87 5.89
CA GLY A 55 -8.39 -22.94 5.27
C GLY A 55 -8.76 -21.72 6.13
N SER A 56 -8.19 -21.54 7.33
CA SER A 56 -8.36 -20.31 8.11
C SER A 56 -7.86 -19.08 7.34
N PRO A 57 -8.42 -17.88 7.55
CA PRO A 57 -7.99 -16.69 6.84
C PRO A 57 -6.50 -16.32 7.07
N LEU A 58 -5.87 -15.75 6.05
CA LEU A 58 -4.62 -15.01 6.18
C LEU A 58 -4.98 -13.57 6.57
N VAL A 59 -4.80 -13.27 7.85
CA VAL A 59 -5.21 -11.99 8.46
C VAL A 59 -4.13 -10.92 8.28
N PHE A 60 -4.52 -9.81 7.67
CA PHE A 60 -3.74 -8.58 7.52
C PHE A 60 -4.28 -7.56 8.51
N GLU A 61 -3.42 -7.01 9.37
CA GLU A 61 -3.80 -6.02 10.36
C GLU A 61 -3.07 -4.71 10.10
N VAL A 62 -3.84 -3.63 9.95
CA VAL A 62 -3.34 -2.26 9.79
C VAL A 62 -3.34 -1.59 11.15
N LEU A 63 -2.16 -1.27 11.66
CA LEU A 63 -1.98 -0.58 12.92
C LEU A 63 -1.71 0.91 12.70
N GLY A 64 -2.51 1.74 13.37
CA GLY A 64 -2.37 3.19 13.41
C GLY A 64 -3.41 3.94 12.58
N GLU A 65 -3.33 5.27 12.62
CA GLU A 65 -4.17 6.17 11.82
C GLU A 65 -3.71 6.21 10.35
N ASP A 66 -4.07 5.19 9.58
CA ASP A 66 -3.70 5.06 8.17
C ASP A 66 -4.93 4.63 7.33
N PRO A 67 -5.23 5.31 6.19
CA PRO A 67 -6.29 4.90 5.26
C PRO A 67 -5.92 3.68 4.41
N LEU A 68 -4.73 3.09 4.59
CA LEU A 68 -4.30 1.89 3.88
C LEU A 68 -5.23 0.68 4.08
N GLU A 69 -5.94 0.61 5.22
CA GLU A 69 -6.95 -0.44 5.47
C GLU A 69 -7.94 -0.56 4.31
N GLU A 70 -8.58 0.53 3.90
CA GLU A 70 -9.58 0.51 2.83
C GLU A 70 -8.95 0.13 1.48
N ALA A 71 -7.72 0.58 1.23
CA ALA A 71 -6.97 0.21 0.04
C ALA A 71 -6.60 -1.28 0.03
N LEU A 72 -6.22 -1.84 1.18
CA LEU A 72 -5.94 -3.26 1.38
C LEU A 72 -7.20 -4.11 1.21
N GLU A 73 -8.33 -3.70 1.77
CA GLU A 73 -9.60 -4.38 1.57
C GLU A 73 -9.97 -4.44 0.08
N ARG A 74 -9.87 -3.31 -0.64
CA ARG A 74 -10.11 -3.28 -2.09
C ARG A 74 -9.12 -4.17 -2.84
N ALA A 75 -7.83 -4.11 -2.48
CA ALA A 75 -6.79 -4.89 -3.12
C ALA A 75 -6.93 -6.40 -2.85
N ALA A 76 -7.46 -6.81 -1.69
CA ALA A 76 -7.55 -8.20 -1.25
C ALA A 76 -8.92 -8.85 -1.47
N ARG A 77 -9.97 -8.08 -1.77
CA ARG A 77 -11.35 -8.56 -1.91
C ARG A 77 -11.47 -9.79 -2.81
N GLY A 78 -11.96 -10.88 -2.24
CA GLY A 78 -12.20 -12.15 -2.95
C GLY A 78 -10.92 -12.89 -3.38
N LYS A 79 -9.75 -12.45 -2.92
CA LYS A 79 -8.46 -13.09 -3.21
C LYS A 79 -8.06 -14.06 -2.11
N THR A 80 -7.18 -14.99 -2.48
CA THR A 80 -6.58 -15.95 -1.57
C THR A 80 -5.06 -15.92 -1.70
N VAL A 81 -4.38 -16.32 -0.63
CA VAL A 81 -2.93 -16.56 -0.61
C VAL A 81 -2.71 -17.99 -0.14
N ASN A 82 -2.09 -18.83 -0.96
CA ASN A 82 -1.84 -20.25 -0.68
C ASN A 82 -3.09 -21.03 -0.22
N GLY A 83 -4.27 -20.68 -0.75
CA GLY A 83 -5.55 -21.32 -0.40
C GLY A 83 -6.26 -20.72 0.82
N HIS A 84 -5.65 -19.75 1.50
CA HIS A 84 -6.27 -19.04 2.62
C HIS A 84 -6.96 -17.76 2.13
N PRO A 85 -8.25 -17.52 2.46
CA PRO A 85 -8.90 -16.25 2.16
C PRO A 85 -8.21 -15.10 2.89
N VAL A 86 -8.15 -13.93 2.27
CA VAL A 86 -7.56 -12.76 2.91
C VAL A 86 -8.63 -12.01 3.71
N GLU A 87 -8.31 -11.73 4.97
CA GLU A 87 -9.09 -10.87 5.87
C GLU A 87 -8.25 -9.65 6.25
N VAL A 88 -8.87 -8.48 6.27
CA VAL A 88 -8.20 -7.21 6.63
C VAL A 88 -8.87 -6.67 7.88
N LEU A 89 -8.07 -6.33 8.88
CA LEU A 89 -8.47 -5.76 10.16
C LEU A 89 -7.70 -4.46 10.39
N LYS A 90 -8.21 -3.64 11.32
CA LYS A 90 -7.54 -2.44 11.80
C LYS A 90 -7.48 -2.40 13.31
N ALA A 91 -6.34 -1.97 13.82
CA ALA A 91 -6.11 -1.67 15.22
C ALA A 91 -5.71 -0.19 15.35
N GLY A 92 -6.38 0.53 16.25
CA GLY A 92 -6.00 1.91 16.59
C GLY A 92 -4.86 1.98 17.61
N ASP A 93 -4.67 0.92 18.40
CA ASP A 93 -3.64 0.84 19.45
C ASP A 93 -2.91 -0.51 19.40
N PRO A 94 -1.60 -0.56 19.67
CA PRO A 94 -0.84 -1.81 19.71
C PRO A 94 -1.36 -2.87 20.69
N ARG A 95 -2.16 -2.48 21.69
CA ARG A 95 -2.78 -3.37 22.67
C ARG A 95 -4.00 -4.11 22.10
N ASP A 96 -4.57 -3.60 21.02
CA ASP A 96 -5.77 -4.14 20.38
C ASP A 96 -5.43 -5.08 19.21
N LEU A 97 -4.13 -5.36 18.99
CA LEU A 97 -3.68 -6.26 17.95
C LEU A 97 -4.27 -7.66 18.13
N SER A 98 -4.93 -8.12 17.07
CA SER A 98 -5.41 -9.49 16.95
C SER A 98 -4.26 -10.44 16.58
N PRO A 99 -4.43 -11.76 16.77
CA PRO A 99 -3.55 -12.73 16.12
C PRO A 99 -3.62 -12.54 14.59
N CYS A 100 -2.58 -11.95 14.01
CA CYS A 100 -2.49 -11.67 12.59
C CYS A 100 -1.29 -12.38 11.95
N HIS A 101 -1.27 -12.43 10.61
CA HIS A 101 -0.19 -13.01 9.83
C HIS A 101 0.66 -11.92 9.20
N VAL A 102 0.01 -10.83 8.76
CA VAL A 102 0.67 -9.65 8.21
C VAL A 102 0.29 -8.47 9.09
N LEU A 103 1.29 -7.80 9.66
CA LEU A 103 1.12 -6.56 10.41
C LEU A 103 1.70 -5.40 9.61
N TYR A 104 0.83 -4.50 9.16
CA TYR A 104 1.25 -3.22 8.62
C TYR A 104 1.29 -2.16 9.74
N ILE A 105 2.41 -1.45 9.84
CA ILE A 105 2.67 -0.45 10.88
C ILE A 105 2.70 0.92 10.19
N GLY A 106 1.65 1.71 10.40
CA GLY A 106 1.52 3.05 9.85
C GLY A 106 2.50 4.04 10.47
N ARG A 107 2.64 5.18 9.81
CA ARG A 107 3.58 6.26 10.20
C ARG A 107 3.33 6.82 11.60
N SER A 108 2.09 6.84 12.05
CA SER A 108 1.69 7.27 13.40
C SER A 108 2.36 6.45 14.51
N GLU A 109 2.75 5.21 14.23
CA GLU A 109 3.37 4.30 15.19
C GLU A 109 4.90 4.40 15.24
N ALA A 110 5.52 5.33 14.52
CA ALA A 110 6.98 5.45 14.48
C ALA A 110 7.62 5.64 15.87
N GLY A 111 6.92 6.35 16.77
CA GLY A 111 7.33 6.54 18.17
C GLY A 111 7.16 5.29 19.05
N HIS A 112 6.30 4.36 18.65
CA HIS A 112 5.91 3.17 19.41
C HIS A 112 6.44 1.86 18.79
N LEU A 113 7.18 1.93 17.68
CA LEU A 113 7.66 0.77 16.90
C LEU A 113 8.26 -0.35 17.75
N ARG A 114 9.10 -0.03 18.73
CA ARG A 114 9.71 -1.05 19.60
C ARG A 114 8.65 -1.80 20.42
N SER A 115 7.68 -1.08 20.99
CA SER A 115 6.56 -1.67 21.75
C SER A 115 5.68 -2.55 20.86
N VAL A 116 5.45 -2.12 19.61
CA VAL A 116 4.71 -2.89 18.61
C VAL A 116 5.44 -4.20 18.28
N LEU A 117 6.72 -4.12 17.90
CA LEU A 117 7.52 -5.28 17.54
C LEU A 117 7.72 -6.25 18.72
N ASP A 118 7.80 -5.74 19.95
CA ASP A 118 7.88 -6.58 21.14
C ASP A 118 6.60 -7.40 21.36
N ARG A 119 5.44 -6.93 20.87
CA ARG A 119 4.16 -7.63 20.98
C ARG A 119 4.06 -8.85 20.06
N VAL A 120 4.63 -8.75 18.86
CA VAL A 120 4.64 -9.83 17.85
C VAL A 120 5.94 -10.66 17.89
N ARG A 121 6.80 -10.42 18.90
CA ARG A 121 8.07 -11.11 19.05
C ARG A 121 7.86 -12.62 19.20
N GLY A 122 8.48 -13.39 18.31
CA GLY A 122 8.40 -14.85 18.32
C GLY A 122 7.14 -15.43 17.66
N ALA A 123 6.21 -14.57 17.22
CA ALA A 123 5.07 -14.98 16.40
C ALA A 123 5.48 -15.15 14.93
N THR A 124 4.70 -15.91 14.16
CA THR A 124 4.91 -16.07 12.71
C THR A 124 4.21 -14.92 11.98
N VAL A 125 4.78 -13.72 12.07
CA VAL A 125 4.18 -12.48 11.54
C VAL A 125 5.14 -11.80 10.57
N LEU A 126 4.67 -11.48 9.37
CA LEU A 126 5.33 -10.55 8.46
C LEU A 126 5.01 -9.12 8.89
N THR A 127 6.02 -8.32 9.22
CA THR A 127 5.83 -6.91 9.53
C THR A 127 6.24 -6.03 8.36
N VAL A 128 5.38 -5.09 7.95
CA VAL A 128 5.68 -4.04 6.96
C VAL A 128 5.49 -2.68 7.62
N GLY A 129 6.50 -1.84 7.63
CA GLY A 129 6.43 -0.51 8.27
C GLY A 129 6.54 0.61 7.25
N GLU A 130 5.66 1.60 7.34
CA GLU A 130 5.86 2.90 6.72
C GLU A 130 6.42 3.87 7.76
N LEU A 131 7.74 4.05 7.74
CA LEU A 131 8.45 4.84 8.74
C LEU A 131 9.36 5.84 8.04
N GLU A 132 9.39 7.07 8.55
CA GLU A 132 10.38 8.05 8.10
C GLU A 132 11.81 7.60 8.50
N PRO A 133 12.83 7.90 7.67
CA PRO A 133 14.21 7.63 8.03
C PRO A 133 14.55 8.32 9.35
N ARG A 134 15.06 7.57 10.32
CA ARG A 134 15.67 8.19 11.51
C ARG A 134 16.92 8.93 11.05
N THR A 135 16.84 10.24 10.92
CA THR A 135 18.03 11.09 10.89
C THR A 135 18.75 10.89 12.23
N ALA A 136 19.90 10.21 12.19
CA ALA A 136 20.78 10.12 13.34
C ALA A 136 21.27 11.53 13.68
N GLY A 137 20.94 12.00 14.88
CA GLY A 137 21.57 13.15 15.52
C GLY A 137 22.75 12.71 16.39
#